data_AF-A0A356PG48-F1
#
_entry.id   AF-A0A356PG48-F1
#
_cell.length_a   1.000
_cell.length_b   1.000
_cell.length_c   1.000
_cell.angle_alpha   90.00
_cell.angle_beta   90.00
_cell.angle_gamma   90.00
#
_symmetry.space_group_name_H-M   'P 1'
#
loop_
_entity.id
_entity.type
_entity.pdbx_description
1 polymer ?
#
loop_
_entity_poly.entity_id
_entity_poly.type
_entity_poly.pdbx_seq_one_letter_code
_entity_poly.pdbx_strand_id
1 'polypeptide(L)'
;MRARELGLDFGTLPTGKFNAITDVPGVTVGHVSLIHGQGKLIPGQGPVRTGVTAILPHGGNLYTQKCPAAVFPFNGYGKSIGMMYVEEMGICENPILITNTLSVGAA
;
A
#
# COMPACT_ATOMS: atom_id res chain seq x y z
N MET A 1 8.50 1.28 -17.50
CA MET A 1 7.62 1.73 -18.59
C MET A 1 6.20 1.84 -18.05
N ARG A 2 5.46 2.89 -18.41
CA ARG A 2 4.06 3.11 -17.99
C ARG A 2 3.14 3.31 -19.18
N ALA A 3 1.83 3.21 -18.96
CA ALA A 3 0.83 3.27 -20.03
C ALA A 3 0.91 4.55 -20.89
N ARG A 4 1.12 5.73 -20.28
CA ARG A 4 1.30 7.01 -21.02
C ARG A 4 2.55 7.05 -21.89
N GLU A 5 3.62 6.33 -21.50
CA GLU A 5 4.84 6.20 -22.31
C GLU A 5 4.60 5.33 -23.56
N LEU A 6 3.48 4.59 -23.60
CA LEU A 6 3.00 3.81 -24.74
C LEU A 6 1.93 4.54 -25.56
N GLY A 7 1.66 5.82 -25.27
CA GLY A 7 0.63 6.61 -25.96
C GLY A 7 -0.80 6.35 -25.47
N LEU A 8 -0.99 5.63 -24.36
CA LEU A 8 -2.29 5.45 -23.72
C LEU A 8 -2.55 6.60 -22.74
N ASP A 9 -3.43 7.53 -23.11
CA ASP A 9 -3.85 8.65 -22.28
C ASP A 9 -5.14 8.33 -21.50
N PHE A 10 -5.28 8.88 -20.30
CA PHE A 10 -6.41 8.64 -19.39
C PHE A 10 -6.83 9.92 -18.67
N GLY A 11 -8.13 10.24 -18.72
CA GLY A 11 -8.66 11.44 -18.07
C GLY A 11 -8.20 12.74 -18.73
N THR A 12 -8.53 13.87 -18.10
CA THR A 12 -8.30 15.21 -18.66
C THR A 12 -7.28 16.04 -17.88
N LEU A 13 -6.79 15.55 -16.74
CA LEU A 13 -5.84 16.26 -15.89
C LEU A 13 -4.40 15.81 -16.16
N PRO A 14 -3.42 16.73 -16.08
CA PRO A 14 -2.01 16.37 -16.19
C PRO A 14 -1.55 15.55 -14.98
N THR A 15 -0.51 14.74 -15.17
CA THR A 15 0.12 14.00 -14.07
C THR A 15 1.16 14.86 -13.35
N GLY A 16 1.50 14.48 -12.12
CA GLY A 16 2.72 14.97 -11.47
C GLY A 16 3.99 14.54 -12.21
N LYS A 17 5.14 15.05 -11.75
CA LYS A 17 6.45 14.80 -12.37
C LYS A 17 6.79 13.31 -12.39
N PHE A 18 6.53 12.63 -11.29
CA PHE A 18 6.80 11.21 -11.16
C PHE A 18 5.64 10.37 -11.61
N ASN A 19 4.44 10.93 -11.85
CA ASN A 19 3.18 10.23 -12.12
C ASN A 19 2.96 9.06 -11.13
N ALA A 20 3.13 9.36 -9.85
CA ALA A 20 3.09 8.41 -8.73
C ALA A 20 2.53 9.09 -7.47
N ILE A 21 2.16 8.29 -6.45
CA ILE A 21 1.63 8.83 -5.19
C ILE A 21 2.63 9.74 -4.45
N THR A 22 3.93 9.53 -4.66
CA THR A 22 5.01 10.35 -4.10
C THR A 22 5.15 11.73 -4.74
N ASP A 23 4.34 12.05 -5.77
CA ASP A 23 4.17 13.44 -6.21
C ASP A 23 3.45 14.29 -5.15
N VAL A 24 2.75 13.67 -4.19
CA VAL A 24 2.24 14.35 -2.99
C VAL A 24 3.40 14.59 -2.02
N PRO A 25 3.74 15.86 -1.68
CA PRO A 25 4.90 16.15 -0.84
C PRO A 25 4.85 15.44 0.52
N GLY A 26 5.98 14.85 0.91
CA GLY A 26 6.13 14.13 2.18
C GLY A 26 5.75 12.65 2.13
N VAL A 27 4.89 12.23 1.19
CA VAL A 27 4.53 10.81 1.03
C VAL A 27 5.73 10.01 0.57
N THR A 28 6.02 8.90 1.25
CA THR A 28 7.08 7.96 0.85
C THR A 28 6.56 6.53 0.77
N VAL A 29 7.20 5.72 -0.08
CA VAL A 29 6.82 4.32 -0.32
C VAL A 29 8.06 3.44 -0.23
N GLY A 30 7.96 2.33 0.49
CA GLY A 30 9.00 1.32 0.64
C GLY A 30 8.50 -0.07 0.27
N HIS A 31 9.39 -0.91 -0.27
CA HIS A 31 9.06 -2.28 -0.66
C HIS A 31 10.05 -3.28 -0.11
N VAL A 32 9.54 -4.45 0.29
CA VAL A 32 10.31 -5.66 0.51
C VAL A 32 9.74 -6.73 -0.42
N SER A 33 10.56 -7.21 -1.35
CA SER A 33 10.19 -8.29 -2.27
C SER A 33 10.89 -9.58 -1.89
N LEU A 34 10.12 -10.63 -1.60
CA LEU A 34 10.62 -11.95 -1.24
C LEU A 34 10.37 -12.92 -2.40
N ILE A 35 11.47 -13.29 -3.06
CA ILE A 35 11.46 -14.17 -4.22
C ILE A 35 12.51 -15.27 -4.00
N HIS A 36 12.06 -16.49 -3.71
CA HIS A 36 12.93 -17.63 -3.45
C HIS A 36 12.32 -18.95 -3.92
N GLY A 37 13.17 -19.91 -4.31
CA GLY A 37 12.75 -21.23 -4.79
C GLY A 37 12.04 -21.22 -6.16
N GLN A 38 11.85 -22.43 -6.72
CA GLN A 38 11.25 -22.68 -8.03
C GLN A 38 10.65 -24.10 -8.08
N GLY A 39 9.85 -24.38 -9.12
CA GLY A 39 9.25 -25.70 -9.32
C GLY A 39 7.90 -25.88 -8.60
N LYS A 40 7.57 -27.13 -8.26
CA LYS A 40 6.28 -27.49 -7.65
C LYS A 40 6.14 -26.86 -6.26
N LEU A 41 4.92 -26.41 -5.94
CA LEU A 41 4.58 -25.90 -4.61
C LEU A 41 4.79 -26.96 -3.53
N ILE A 42 5.52 -26.57 -2.49
CA ILE A 42 5.65 -27.28 -1.21
C ILE A 42 5.09 -26.33 -0.13
N PRO A 43 3.88 -26.61 0.42
CA PRO A 43 3.28 -25.76 1.44
C PRO A 43 4.21 -25.50 2.63
N GLY A 44 4.28 -24.24 3.06
CA GLY A 44 5.17 -23.80 4.14
C GLY A 44 6.64 -23.58 3.75
N GLN A 45 7.04 -23.91 2.51
CA GLN A 45 8.44 -23.76 2.06
C GLN A 45 8.56 -22.86 0.81
N GLY A 46 7.73 -23.06 -0.21
CA GLY A 46 7.80 -22.24 -1.42
C GLY A 46 7.31 -22.96 -2.69
N PRO A 47 7.50 -22.36 -3.88
CA PRO A 47 8.27 -21.14 -4.12
C PRO A 47 7.65 -19.90 -3.46
N VAL A 48 8.49 -19.05 -2.87
CA VAL A 48 8.08 -17.81 -2.21
C VAL A 48 7.99 -16.71 -3.25
N ARG A 49 6.80 -16.11 -3.39
CA ARG A 49 6.55 -14.93 -4.23
C ARG A 49 5.62 -14.00 -3.47
N THR A 50 6.17 -13.28 -2.50
CA THR A 50 5.41 -12.40 -1.62
C THR A 50 6.22 -11.16 -1.25
N GLY A 51 5.69 -10.32 -0.38
CA GLY A 51 6.38 -9.10 0.05
C GLY A 51 5.47 -8.21 0.87
N VAL A 52 6.01 -7.05 1.23
CA VAL A 52 5.30 -5.99 1.93
C VAL A 52 5.59 -4.67 1.22
N THR A 53 4.57 -3.83 1.10
CA THR A 53 4.70 -2.43 0.73
C THR A 53 4.25 -1.56 1.90
N ALA A 54 5.05 -0.56 2.25
CA ALA A 54 4.73 0.43 3.25
C ALA A 54 4.54 1.80 2.59
N ILE A 55 3.51 2.53 3.01
CA ILE A 55 3.25 3.91 2.59
C ILE A 55 3.22 4.77 3.85
N LEU A 56 4.08 5.78 3.91
CA LEU A 56 4.08 6.77 4.98
C LEU A 56 3.41 8.04 4.45
N PRO A 57 2.32 8.52 5.08
CA PRO A 57 1.64 9.76 4.69
C PRO A 57 2.54 11.01 4.72
N HIS A 58 3.55 11.04 5.61
CA HIS A 58 4.57 12.08 5.67
C HIS A 58 5.84 11.59 6.39
N GLY A 59 6.92 12.38 6.34
CA GLY A 59 8.20 12.06 7.00
C GLY A 59 8.27 12.29 8.52
N GLY A 60 7.25 12.90 9.13
CA GLY A 60 7.14 13.08 10.58
C GLY A 60 6.65 11.85 11.35
N ASN A 61 6.50 11.98 12.66
CA ASN A 61 5.97 10.92 13.51
C ASN A 61 4.43 10.85 13.40
N LEU A 62 3.92 9.81 12.75
CA LEU A 62 2.48 9.65 12.45
C LEU A 62 1.59 9.54 13.69
N TYR A 63 2.14 9.09 14.82
CA TYR A 63 1.37 8.97 16.05
C TYR A 63 1.11 10.33 16.69
N THR A 64 2.11 11.22 16.69
CA THR A 64 1.98 12.58 17.25
C THR A 64 1.45 13.59 16.23
N GLN A 65 1.69 13.35 14.94
CA GLN A 65 1.27 14.17 13.81
C GLN A 65 0.38 13.31 12.91
N LYS A 66 -0.91 13.28 13.23
CA LYS A 66 -1.88 12.39 12.56
C LYS A 66 -2.36 12.99 11.25
N CYS A 67 -2.68 12.14 10.28
CA CYS A 67 -3.21 12.57 8.99
C CYS A 67 -4.72 12.33 8.91
N PRO A 68 -5.54 13.29 8.45
CA PRO A 68 -6.94 13.02 8.13
C PRO A 68 -7.06 11.86 7.14
N ALA A 69 -7.97 10.94 7.38
CA ALA A 69 -8.14 9.73 6.58
C ALA A 69 -9.60 9.25 6.57
N ALA A 70 -9.95 8.48 5.55
CA ALA A 70 -11.24 7.85 5.41
C ALA A 70 -11.09 6.48 4.73
N VAL A 71 -12.05 5.59 4.95
CA VAL A 71 -12.12 4.27 4.34
C VAL A 71 -13.51 4.05 3.74
N PHE A 72 -13.57 3.27 2.65
CA PHE A 72 -14.84 2.89 2.03
C PHE A 72 -14.77 1.43 1.54
N PRO A 73 -15.39 0.49 2.26
CA PRO A 73 -15.43 -0.91 1.83
C PRO A 73 -16.47 -1.10 0.71
N PHE A 74 -16.04 -1.05 -0.55
CA PHE A 74 -16.94 -1.34 -1.69
C PHE A 74 -17.41 -2.80 -1.69
N ASN A 75 -16.51 -3.74 -1.38
CA ASN A 75 -16.83 -5.15 -1.16
C ASN A 75 -16.01 -5.70 0.02
N GLY A 76 -16.67 -6.39 0.94
CA GLY A 76 -16.10 -6.83 2.21
C GLY A 76 -15.22 -8.09 2.16
N TYR A 77 -14.87 -8.62 0.99
CA TYR A 77 -14.08 -9.87 0.90
C TYR A 77 -12.56 -9.68 1.18
N GLY A 78 -12.17 -8.60 1.86
CA GLY A 78 -10.80 -8.29 2.29
C GLY A 78 -10.56 -8.55 3.78
N LYS A 79 -9.28 -8.63 4.20
CA LYS A 79 -8.85 -8.87 5.59
C LYS A 79 -8.00 -7.68 6.05
N SER A 80 -8.65 -6.55 6.29
CA SER A 80 -7.97 -5.30 6.67
C SER A 80 -8.02 -5.09 8.19
N ILE A 81 -6.94 -4.58 8.76
CA ILE A 81 -6.85 -4.18 10.17
C ILE A 81 -6.85 -2.65 10.24
N GLY A 82 -7.52 -2.07 11.26
CA GLY A 82 -7.49 -0.63 11.55
C GLY A 82 -8.61 0.21 10.91
N MET A 83 -9.44 -0.36 10.03
CA MET A 83 -10.51 0.40 9.35
C MET A 83 -11.52 1.04 10.32
N MET A 84 -11.95 0.32 11.36
CA MET A 84 -12.90 0.85 12.36
C MET A 84 -12.34 2.07 13.10
N TYR A 85 -11.03 2.11 13.36
CA TYR A 85 -10.40 3.27 13.99
C TYR A 85 -10.43 4.49 13.06
N VAL A 86 -10.10 4.30 11.79
CA VAL A 86 -10.13 5.38 10.79
C VAL A 86 -11.54 5.90 10.58
N GLU A 87 -12.55 5.01 10.55
CA GLU A 87 -13.95 5.37 10.42
C GLU A 87 -14.47 6.19 11.62
N GLU A 88 -14.11 5.78 12.83
CA GLU A 88 -14.52 6.48 14.06
C GLU A 88 -13.81 7.83 14.24
N MET A 89 -12.49 7.85 14.05
CA MET A 89 -11.66 9.01 14.41
C MET A 89 -11.39 9.95 13.23
N GLY A 90 -11.58 9.49 11.99
CA GLY A 90 -11.28 10.26 10.78
C GLY A 90 -9.78 10.53 10.56
N ILE A 91 -8.91 9.70 11.15
CA ILE A 91 -7.45 9.90 11.15
C ILE A 91 -6.68 8.59 10.95
N CYS A 92 -5.50 8.71 10.36
CA CYS A 92 -4.49 7.68 10.25
C CYS A 92 -3.25 8.09 11.05
N GLU A 93 -2.80 7.21 11.94
CA GLU A 93 -1.69 7.46 12.87
C GLU A 93 -0.53 6.47 12.73
N ASN A 94 -0.61 5.57 11.74
CA ASN A 94 0.36 4.51 11.48
C ASN A 94 0.73 4.49 9.99
N PRO A 95 1.89 3.92 9.61
CA PRO A 95 2.17 3.59 8.22
C PRO A 95 1.09 2.67 7.64
N ILE A 96 0.76 2.81 6.37
CA ILE A 96 -0.18 1.92 5.67
C ILE A 96 0.63 0.76 5.11
N LEU A 97 0.34 -0.45 5.57
CA LEU A 97 1.00 -1.67 5.11
C LEU A 97 0.09 -2.48 4.18
N ILE A 98 0.69 -3.01 3.11
CA ILE A 98 0.03 -3.86 2.12
C ILE A 98 0.85 -5.14 2.00
N THR A 99 0.22 -6.28 2.30
CA THR A 99 0.82 -7.62 2.26
C THR A 99 -0.20 -8.67 1.79
N ASN A 100 0.19 -9.95 1.73
CA ASN A 100 -0.72 -11.04 1.40
C ASN A 100 -1.71 -11.35 2.54
N THR A 101 -2.83 -11.99 2.20
CA THR A 101 -3.96 -12.24 3.11
C THR A 101 -3.58 -12.97 4.40
N LEU A 102 -2.65 -13.92 4.35
CA LEU A 102 -2.27 -14.75 5.51
C LEU A 102 -1.14 -14.13 6.33
N SER A 103 -0.51 -13.05 5.86
CA SER A 103 0.53 -12.33 6.58
C SER A 103 0.03 -11.05 7.26
N VAL A 104 -1.26 -10.75 7.20
CA VAL A 104 -1.86 -9.54 7.81
C VAL A 104 -1.60 -9.46 9.31
N GLY A 105 -1.66 -10.58 10.04
CA GLY A 105 -1.38 -10.58 11.49
C GLY A 105 0.10 -10.46 11.86
N ALA A 106 1.01 -10.68 10.90
CA ALA A 106 2.45 -10.55 11.11
C ALA A 106 3.01 -9.19 10.64
N ALA A 107 2.24 -8.46 9.82
CA ALA A 107 2.54 -7.10 9.37
C ALA A 107 2.12 -6.08 10.43
#